data_AF-A0A957UDX6-F1
#
_entry.id   AF-A0A957UDX6-F1
#
_cell.length_a   1.000
_cell.length_b   1.000
_cell.length_c   1.000
_cell.angle_alpha   90.00
_cell.angle_beta   90.00
_cell.angle_gamma   90.00
#
_symmetry.space_group_name_H-M   'P 1'
#
loop_
_entity.id
_entity.type
_entity.pdbx_description
1 polymer ?
#
loop_
_entity_poly.entity_id
_entity_poly.type
_entity_poly.pdbx_seq_one_letter_code
_entity_poly.pdbx_strand_id
1 'polypeptide(L)' 'MTANQTVGQWGIFEVTLRGSAAGNPFQEVRFSATFAHKHRTIAVDGFYDGDGLYRVRFMPD' A
#
# COMPACT_ATOMS: atom_id res chain seq x y z
N MET A 1 -8.26 -6.32 -8.53
CA MET A 1 -6.87 -6.07 -8.98
C MET A 1 -5.97 -6.69 -7.93
N THR A 2 -5.24 -7.76 -8.26
CA THR A 2 -4.41 -8.51 -7.30
C THR A 2 -2.96 -8.22 -7.62
N ALA A 3 -2.22 -7.62 -6.69
CA ALA A 3 -0.79 -7.38 -6.85
C ALA A 3 -0.05 -8.70 -6.62
N ASN A 4 0.31 -9.39 -7.70
CA ASN A 4 1.00 -10.68 -7.64
C ASN A 4 2.51 -10.44 -7.77
N GLN A 5 3.12 -9.89 -6.71
CA GLN A 5 4.57 -9.66 -6.66
C GLN A 5 5.17 -10.57 -5.59
N THR A 6 6.27 -11.24 -5.91
CA THR A 6 7.03 -12.05 -4.94
C THR A 6 8.32 -11.31 -4.63
N VAL A 7 8.54 -10.99 -3.36
CA VAL A 7 9.78 -10.36 -2.90
C VAL A 7 10.48 -11.29 -1.91
N GLY A 8 11.81 -11.23 -1.89
CA GLY A 8 12.60 -11.92 -0.86
C GLY A 8 12.46 -11.25 0.50
N GLN A 9 12.99 -11.91 1.52
CA GLN A 9 13.23 -11.30 2.84
C GLN A 9 14.06 -10.02 2.66
N TRP A 10 13.64 -8.94 3.31
CA TRP A 10 14.16 -7.58 3.19
C TRP A 10 14.00 -6.92 1.80
N GLY A 11 13.22 -7.55 0.90
CA GLY A 11 12.83 -6.96 -0.37
C GLY A 11 11.74 -5.90 -0.20
N ILE A 12 11.67 -4.91 -1.09
CA ILE A 12 10.61 -3.90 -1.06
C ILE A 12 9.42 -4.43 -1.85
N PHE A 13 8.34 -4.77 -1.16
CA PHE A 13 7.04 -5.01 -1.78
C PHE A 13 6.29 -3.68 -1.92
N GLU A 14 6.02 -3.27 -3.14
CA GLU A 14 5.27 -2.05 -3.44
C GLU A 14 3.95 -2.37 -4.14
N VAL A 15 2.89 -1.73 -3.67
CA VAL A 15 1.57 -1.76 -4.31
C VAL A 15 1.18 -0.36 -4.67
N THR A 16 0.79 -0.18 -5.93
CA THR A 16 0.17 1.05 -6.42
C THR A 16 -1.29 0.77 -6.74
N LEU A 17 -2.19 1.52 -6.12
CA LEU A 17 -3.62 1.48 -6.37
C LEU A 17 -4.08 2.81 -6.95
N ARG A 18 -4.98 2.73 -7.93
CA ARG A 18 -5.68 3.89 -8.46
C ARG A 18 -6.91 4.14 -7.60
N GLY A 19 -6.91 5.26 -6.91
CA GLY A 19 -8.04 5.72 -6.12
C GLY A 19 -8.88 6.75 -6.87
N SER A 20 -10.00 7.12 -6.27
CA SER A 20 -10.76 8.29 -6.69
C SER A 20 -9.91 9.54 -6.50
N ALA A 21 -9.64 10.27 -7.58
CA ALA A 21 -9.06 11.60 -7.51
C ALA A 21 -10.11 12.69 -7.14
N ALA A 22 -11.36 12.32 -6.90
CA ALA A 22 -12.39 13.24 -6.47
C ALA A 22 -12.28 13.51 -4.96
N GLY A 23 -12.20 14.80 -4.59
CA GLY A 23 -11.98 15.25 -3.21
C GLY A 23 -10.55 15.77 -2.98
N ASN A 24 -10.19 15.98 -1.70
CA ASN A 24 -8.84 16.36 -1.29
C ASN A 24 -8.07 15.10 -0.84
N PRO A 25 -7.32 14.42 -1.74
CA PRO A 25 -6.79 13.08 -1.52
C PRO A 25 -5.79 12.98 -0.36
N PHE A 26 -5.14 14.07 0.02
CA PHE A 26 -4.21 14.13 1.15
C PHE A 26 -4.89 14.19 2.52
N GLN A 27 -6.16 14.61 2.58
CA GLN A 27 -6.84 14.91 3.85
C GLN A 27 -8.09 14.05 4.06
N GLU A 28 -8.75 13.64 2.98
CA GLU A 28 -10.01 12.90 3.03
C GLU A 28 -9.84 11.39 2.84
N VAL A 29 -8.73 10.95 2.22
CA VAL A 29 -8.50 9.53 1.92
C VAL A 29 -7.44 8.96 2.86
N ARG A 30 -7.88 8.22 3.87
CA ARG A 30 -6.98 7.35 4.64
C ARG A 30 -6.72 6.09 3.84
N PHE A 31 -5.51 5.99 3.30
CA PHE A 31 -5.05 4.80 2.61
C PHE A 31 -4.08 4.03 3.50
N SER A 32 -4.40 2.78 3.83
CA SER A 32 -3.52 1.88 4.54
C SER A 32 -3.72 0.46 4.02
N ALA A 33 -2.74 -0.40 4.25
CA ALA A 33 -2.79 -1.80 3.86
C ALA A 33 -2.37 -2.69 5.02
N THR A 34 -3.02 -3.85 5.10
CA THR A 34 -2.73 -4.85 6.11
C THR A 34 -2.08 -6.07 5.47
N PHE A 35 -0.83 -6.33 5.84
CA PHE A 35 -0.06 -7.50 5.41
C PHE A 35 -0.21 -8.59 6.46
N ALA A 36 -0.76 -9.73 6.08
CA ALA A 36 -0.92 -10.89 6.95
C ALA A 36 -0.06 -12.06 6.44
N HIS A 37 0.80 -12.58 7.33
CA HIS A 37 1.57 -13.80 7.08
C HIS A 37 1.55 -14.70 8.33
N LYS A 38 0.91 -15.87 8.22
CA LYS A 38 0.70 -16.81 9.33
C LYS A 38 0.04 -16.11 10.55
N HIS A 39 0.75 -16.00 11.66
CA HIS A 39 0.28 -15.33 12.89
C HIS A 39 0.68 -13.86 12.99
N ARG A 40 1.30 -13.29 11.95
CA ARG A 40 1.75 -11.90 11.95
C ARG A 40 0.84 -11.07 11.04
N THR A 41 0.37 -9.96 11.58
CA THR A 41 -0.40 -8.96 10.85
C THR A 41 0.28 -7.62 11.06
N ILE A 42 0.61 -6.94 9.96
CA ILE A 42 1.29 -5.65 9.97
C ILE A 42 0.41 -4.68 9.19
N ALA A 43 -0.08 -3.66 9.89
CA ALA A 43 -0.72 -2.51 9.25
C ALA A 43 0.37 -1.51 8.87
N VAL A 44 0.37 -1.09 7.61
CA VAL A 44 1.26 -0.05 7.09
C VAL A 44 0.42 1.03 6.43
N ASP A 45 0.70 2.25 6.81
CA ASP A 45 0.07 3.41 6.19
C ASP A 45 0.61 3.61 4.79
N GLY A 46 -0.31 3.87 3.87
CA GLY A 46 0.02 4.26 2.51
C GLY A 46 0.13 5.76 2.39
N PHE A 47 0.65 6.19 1.24
CA PHE A 47 0.78 7.59 0.89
C PHE A 47 0.19 7.85 -0.49
N TYR A 48 -0.23 9.08 -0.71
CA TYR A 48 -0.70 9.54 -2.01
C TYR A 48 0.50 10.05 -2.83
N ASP A 49 0.65 9.55 -4.06
CA ASP A 49 1.77 9.83 -4.96
C ASP A 49 1.41 10.79 -6.09
N GLY A 50 0.23 11.41 -6.03
CA GLY A 50 -0.29 12.26 -7.10
C GLY A 50 -1.02 11.47 -8.19
N ASP A 51 -1.68 12.19 -9.10
CA ASP A 51 -2.37 11.61 -10.28
C ASP A 51 -3.40 10.49 -9.95
N GLY A 52 -4.07 10.59 -8.79
CA GLY A 52 -4.99 9.55 -8.32
C GLY A 52 -4.31 8.25 -7.86
N LEU A 53 -2.99 8.24 -7.72
CA LEU A 53 -2.20 7.07 -7.31
C LEU A 53 -1.93 7.06 -5.81
N TYR A 54 -2.22 5.93 -5.20
CA TYR A 54 -1.95 5.63 -3.81
C TYR A 54 -0.96 4.48 -3.74
N ARG A 55 0.10 4.65 -2.94
CA ARG A 55 1.21 3.70 -2.84
C ARG A 55 1.38 3.23 -1.42
N VAL A 56 1.69 1.95 -1.27
CA VAL A 56 2.10 1.32 -0.02
C VAL A 56 3.40 0.58 -0.28
N ARG A 57 4.33 0.68 0.68
CA ARG A 57 5.58 -0.08 0.69
C ARG A 57 5.64 -0.91 1.95
N PHE A 58 5.99 -2.16 1.79
CA PHE A 58 6.19 -3.10 2.88
C PHE A 58 7.47 -3.87 2.65
N MET A 59 8.24 -4.07 3.71
CA MET A 59 9.46 -4.85 3.67
C MET A 59 9.28 -6.04 4.62
N PRO A 60 9.06 -7.26 4.10
CA PRO A 60 8.99 -8.45 4.94
C PRO A 60 10.36 -8.76 5.52
N ASP A 61 10.45 -8.88 6.84
CA ASP A 61 11.58 -9.53 7.53
C ASP A 61 11.35 -11.02 7.76
#